data_AF-A0A9R1C9C5-F1
#
_entry.id   AF-A0A9R1C9C5-F1
#
_cell.length_a   1.000
_cell.length_b   1.000
_cell.length_c   1.000
_cell.angle_alpha   90.00
_cell.angle_beta   90.00
_cell.angle_gamma   90.00
#
_symmetry.space_group_name_H-M   'P 1'
#
loop_
_entity.id
_entity.type
_entity.pdbx_description
1 polymer ?
#
loop_
_entity_poly.entity_id
_entity_poly.type
_entity_poly.pdbx_seq_one_letter_code
_entity_poly.pdbx_strand_id
1 'polypeptide(L)'
;MDKLFFFVTNSQAWKDTREFHENFFVTHNAFMYGVLTAIIVALVLALVFYFGCCNKRNDDSMANTGVWAGFLLVTGLLVFLTANFAFIGKSNVADSQSIFYKHSFYKANTEFVIEKTRDNQNQQQVDEYTTARQKIETDLNNGKDVRYSYSLGCTVYSLLFFYIFSLLFKGFTYQGIAIPHPWPHKSK
;
A
#
# COMPACT_ATOMS: atom_id res chain seq x y z
N MET A 1 5.42 -13.57 -1.87
CA MET A 1 4.69 -12.28 -1.95
C MET A 1 4.85 -11.62 -3.32
N ASP A 2 5.97 -11.83 -4.00
CA ASP A 2 6.33 -11.15 -5.25
C ASP A 2 5.32 -11.36 -6.38
N LYS A 3 4.71 -12.55 -6.48
CA LYS A 3 3.63 -12.84 -7.43
C LYS A 3 2.36 -11.99 -7.21
N LEU A 4 2.12 -11.54 -5.97
CA LEU A 4 0.99 -10.65 -5.66
C LEU A 4 1.24 -9.26 -6.27
N PHE A 5 2.47 -8.77 -6.17
CA PHE A 5 2.86 -7.49 -6.77
C PHE A 5 3.43 -7.64 -8.19
N PHE A 6 2.78 -8.44 -9.04
CA PHE A 6 3.28 -8.69 -10.40
C PHE A 6 3.38 -7.42 -11.25
N PHE A 7 2.53 -6.42 -11.00
CA PHE A 7 2.63 -5.10 -11.63
C PHE A 7 3.93 -4.37 -11.31
N VAL A 8 4.52 -4.64 -10.15
CA VAL A 8 5.82 -4.12 -9.73
C VAL A 8 6.92 -4.97 -10.35
N THR A 9 6.89 -6.29 -10.15
CA THR A 9 7.99 -7.18 -10.58
C THR A 9 8.13 -7.34 -12.09
N ASN A 10 7.06 -7.11 -12.85
CA ASN A 10 7.10 -7.15 -14.33
C ASN A 10 7.45 -5.79 -14.96
N SER A 11 7.55 -4.72 -14.18
CA SER A 11 7.88 -3.39 -14.69
C SER A 11 9.33 -3.34 -15.21
N GLN A 12 9.58 -2.46 -16.19
CA GLN A 12 10.94 -2.28 -16.70
C GLN A 12 11.87 -1.71 -15.62
N ALA A 13 11.36 -0.81 -14.78
CA ALA A 13 12.13 -0.19 -13.71
C ALA A 13 12.63 -1.20 -12.67
N TRP A 14 11.79 -2.20 -12.33
CA TRP A 14 12.21 -3.35 -11.52
C TRP A 14 13.35 -4.14 -12.19
N LYS A 15 13.26 -4.39 -13.50
CA LYS A 15 14.28 -5.17 -14.21
C LYS A 15 15.62 -4.44 -14.32
N ASP A 16 15.58 -3.13 -14.58
CA ASP A 16 16.76 -2.29 -14.79
C ASP A 16 17.58 -2.10 -13.50
N THR A 17 16.93 -2.13 -12.33
CA THR A 17 17.56 -1.88 -11.03
C THR A 17 17.12 -2.90 -9.98
N ARG A 18 17.11 -4.18 -10.40
CA ARG A 18 16.53 -5.29 -9.64
C ARG A 18 17.08 -5.42 -8.23
N GLU A 19 18.39 -5.28 -8.04
CA GLU A 19 19.01 -5.47 -6.72
C GLU A 19 18.48 -4.48 -5.66
N PHE A 20 18.31 -3.21 -6.03
CA PHE A 20 17.75 -2.18 -5.16
C PHE A 20 16.31 -2.51 -4.77
N HIS A 21 15.53 -2.92 -5.76
CA HIS A 21 14.14 -3.28 -5.59
C HIS A 21 13.96 -4.55 -4.74
N GLU A 22 14.73 -5.61 -5.00
CA GLU A 22 14.69 -6.84 -4.21
C GLU A 22 15.14 -6.60 -2.77
N ASN A 23 16.15 -5.76 -2.55
CA ASN A 23 16.58 -5.38 -1.20
C ASN A 23 15.41 -4.80 -0.39
N PHE A 24 14.66 -3.85 -0.93
CA PHE A 24 13.56 -3.24 -0.18
C PHE A 24 12.29 -4.11 -0.15
N PHE A 25 11.83 -4.58 -1.31
CA PHE A 25 10.52 -5.23 -1.39
C PHE A 25 10.52 -6.67 -0.88
N VAL A 26 11.63 -7.38 -1.06
CA VAL A 26 11.77 -8.79 -0.66
C VAL A 26 12.51 -8.88 0.67
N THR A 27 13.74 -8.36 0.75
CA THR A 27 14.58 -8.54 1.96
C THR A 27 14.02 -7.78 3.17
N HIS A 28 13.59 -6.53 2.98
CA HIS A 28 12.89 -5.76 4.02
C HIS A 28 11.38 -6.00 4.09
N ASN A 29 10.86 -6.99 3.35
CA ASN A 29 9.46 -7.40 3.36
C ASN A 29 8.43 -6.28 3.06
N ALA A 30 8.78 -5.25 2.29
CA ALA A 30 7.86 -4.15 2.02
C ALA A 30 6.55 -4.62 1.37
N PHE A 31 6.59 -5.64 0.49
CA PHE A 31 5.36 -6.23 -0.07
C PHE A 31 4.43 -6.79 1.01
N MET A 32 4.98 -7.42 2.04
CA MET A 32 4.17 -7.95 3.15
C MET A 32 3.53 -6.82 3.95
N TYR A 33 4.30 -5.78 4.29
CA TYR A 33 3.78 -4.63 5.01
C TYR A 33 2.70 -3.88 4.23
N GLY A 34 2.84 -3.76 2.91
CA GLY A 34 1.80 -3.22 2.02
C GLY A 34 0.48 -4.00 2.12
N VAL A 35 0.54 -5.33 2.03
CA VAL A 35 -0.66 -6.19 2.14
C VAL A 35 -1.28 -6.12 3.54
N LEU A 36 -0.47 -6.18 4.60
CA LEU A 36 -0.96 -6.07 5.97
C LEU A 36 -1.65 -4.73 6.23
N THR A 37 -1.06 -3.63 5.72
CA THR A 37 -1.66 -2.29 5.80
C THR A 37 -3.00 -2.24 5.08
N ALA A 38 -3.08 -2.82 3.87
CA ALA A 38 -4.31 -2.91 3.10
C ALA A 38 -5.41 -3.66 3.87
N ILE A 39 -5.06 -4.78 4.52
CA ILE A 39 -5.98 -5.58 5.36
C ILE A 39 -6.46 -4.77 6.56
N ILE A 40 -5.54 -4.16 7.32
CA ILE A 40 -5.88 -3.45 8.57
C ILE A 40 -6.78 -2.25 8.28
N VAL A 41 -6.43 -1.42 7.29
CA VAL A 41 -7.23 -0.24 6.94
C VAL A 41 -8.62 -0.65 6.42
N ALA A 42 -8.69 -1.67 5.57
CA ALA A 42 -9.95 -2.21 5.08
C ALA A 42 -10.83 -2.75 6.21
N LEU A 43 -10.24 -3.47 7.17
CA LEU A 43 -10.95 -3.99 8.35
C LEU A 43 -11.54 -2.85 9.18
N VAL A 44 -10.72 -1.87 9.55
CA VAL A 44 -11.14 -0.73 10.38
C VAL A 44 -12.27 0.04 9.71
N LEU A 45 -12.13 0.37 8.43
CA LEU A 45 -13.18 1.13 7.73
C LEU A 45 -14.45 0.31 7.48
N ALA A 46 -14.33 -1.00 7.24
CA ALA A 46 -15.50 -1.87 7.17
C ALA A 46 -16.23 -1.91 8.53
N LEU A 47 -15.51 -2.03 9.64
CA LEU A 47 -16.10 -1.98 10.97
C LEU A 47 -16.81 -0.64 11.24
N VAL A 48 -16.17 0.49 10.89
CA VAL A 48 -16.78 1.82 11.03
C VAL A 48 -18.06 1.93 10.22
N PHE A 49 -18.07 1.48 8.97
CA PHE A 49 -19.27 1.51 8.14
C PHE A 49 -20.38 0.60 8.70
N TYR A 50 -20.09 -0.67 8.98
CA TYR A 50 -21.11 -1.63 9.41
C TYR A 50 -21.61 -1.35 10.83
N PHE A 51 -20.71 -1.20 11.79
CA PHE A 51 -21.10 -0.99 13.19
C PHE A 51 -21.43 0.47 13.52
N GLY A 52 -20.87 1.44 12.80
CA GLY A 52 -21.15 2.86 13.00
C GLY A 52 -22.36 3.36 12.19
N CYS A 53 -22.42 3.05 10.90
CA CYS A 53 -23.48 3.55 10.01
C CYS A 53 -24.69 2.59 9.91
N CYS A 54 -24.46 1.28 9.93
CA CYS A 54 -25.49 0.27 9.66
C CYS A 54 -26.13 -0.38 10.90
N ASN A 55 -25.57 -0.19 12.09
CA ASN A 55 -26.06 -0.82 13.32
C ASN A 55 -27.03 0.05 14.14
N LYS A 56 -27.66 1.05 13.51
CA LYS A 56 -28.67 1.89 14.14
C LYS A 56 -30.07 1.34 13.87
N ARG A 57 -30.93 1.32 14.89
CA ARG A 57 -32.34 0.86 14.80
C ARG A 57 -33.30 1.92 14.25
N ASN A 58 -32.90 3.19 14.25
CA ASN A 58 -33.75 4.33 13.87
C ASN A 58 -33.47 4.78 12.42
N ASP A 59 -34.33 5.67 11.91
CA ASP A 59 -34.29 6.21 10.54
C ASP A 59 -33.01 7.02 10.21
N ASP A 60 -32.20 7.37 11.21
CA ASP A 60 -30.90 8.05 11.03
C ASP A 60 -29.78 7.13 10.50
N SER A 61 -30.12 5.95 9.99
CA SER A 61 -29.12 5.04 9.42
C SER A 61 -28.63 5.56 8.07
N MET A 62 -27.31 5.70 7.94
CA MET A 62 -26.64 6.03 6.68
C MET A 62 -26.34 4.78 5.83
N ALA A 63 -27.03 3.67 6.10
CA ALA A 63 -26.82 2.39 5.42
C ALA A 63 -27.40 2.42 4.01
N ASN A 64 -26.61 2.92 3.06
CA ASN A 64 -26.89 2.81 1.64
C ASN A 64 -25.63 2.47 0.85
N THR A 65 -25.82 1.94 -0.35
CA THR A 65 -24.73 1.52 -1.25
C THR A 65 -23.81 2.68 -1.65
N GLY A 66 -24.34 3.91 -1.72
CA GLY A 66 -23.55 5.11 -2.02
C GLY A 66 -22.54 5.43 -0.91
N VAL A 67 -22.95 5.38 0.36
CA VAL A 67 -22.07 5.58 1.51
C VAL A 67 -21.05 4.44 1.60
N TRP A 68 -21.48 3.19 1.37
CA TRP A 68 -20.55 2.06 1.27
C TRP A 68 -19.49 2.25 0.19
N ALA A 69 -19.89 2.68 -1.01
CA ALA A 69 -18.97 2.99 -2.10
C ALA A 69 -18.03 4.15 -1.73
N GLY A 70 -18.53 5.14 -1.00
CA GLY A 70 -17.70 6.21 -0.42
C GLY A 70 -16.62 5.67 0.51
N PHE A 71 -16.97 4.78 1.46
CA PHE A 71 -15.99 4.13 2.34
C PHE A 71 -15.01 3.24 1.58
N LEU A 72 -15.46 2.53 0.54
CA LEU A 72 -14.61 1.75 -0.35
C LEU A 72 -13.56 2.67 -1.03
N LEU A 73 -13.98 3.80 -1.61
CA LEU A 73 -13.09 4.76 -2.24
C LEU A 73 -12.10 5.38 -1.25
N VAL A 74 -12.57 5.78 -0.06
CA VAL A 74 -11.72 6.31 1.02
C VAL A 74 -10.69 5.27 1.46
N THR A 75 -11.07 4.00 1.57
CA THR A 75 -10.14 2.90 1.88
C THR A 75 -9.03 2.79 0.84
N GLY A 76 -9.41 2.82 -0.44
CA GLY A 76 -8.45 2.78 -1.54
C GLY A 76 -7.50 3.97 -1.52
N LEU A 77 -8.03 5.18 -1.30
CA LEU A 77 -7.26 6.42 -1.23
C LEU A 77 -6.29 6.44 -0.03
N LEU A 78 -6.74 6.07 1.16
CA LEU A 78 -5.88 6.05 2.35
C LEU A 78 -4.70 5.10 2.15
N VAL A 79 -4.96 3.89 1.67
CA VAL A 79 -3.89 2.91 1.43
C VAL A 79 -2.95 3.36 0.31
N PHE A 80 -3.48 3.99 -0.74
CA PHE A 80 -2.66 4.58 -1.80
C PHE A 80 -1.70 5.63 -1.23
N LEU A 81 -2.22 6.58 -0.44
CA LEU A 81 -1.43 7.66 0.14
C LEU A 81 -0.42 7.12 1.15
N THR A 82 -0.79 6.15 1.99
CA THR A 82 0.14 5.50 2.92
C THR A 82 1.26 4.77 2.18
N ALA A 83 0.95 4.00 1.14
CA ALA A 83 1.97 3.32 0.35
C ALA A 83 2.91 4.32 -0.34
N ASN A 84 2.35 5.38 -0.92
CA ASN A 84 3.11 6.40 -1.63
C ASN A 84 4.00 7.25 -0.70
N PHE A 85 3.49 7.64 0.47
CA PHE A 85 4.21 8.57 1.36
C PHE A 85 4.99 7.87 2.47
N ALA A 86 4.49 6.79 3.06
CA ALA A 86 5.17 6.12 4.17
C ALA A 86 6.16 5.05 3.69
N PHE A 87 5.77 4.20 2.73
CA PHE A 87 6.63 3.12 2.25
C PHE A 87 7.57 3.56 1.13
N ILE A 88 7.09 4.25 0.10
CA ILE A 88 8.01 4.78 -0.92
C ILE A 88 8.78 5.98 -0.35
N GLY A 89 8.12 6.85 0.41
CA GLY A 89 8.76 7.97 1.10
C GLY A 89 8.91 9.22 0.25
N LYS A 90 9.73 10.16 0.71
CA LYS A 90 10.17 11.33 -0.07
C LYS A 90 11.69 11.49 0.08
N SER A 91 12.33 12.01 -0.97
CA SER A 91 13.77 12.32 -0.98
C SER A 91 14.13 13.47 -0.03
N ASN A 92 13.32 14.54 -0.02
CA ASN A 92 13.61 15.78 0.70
C ASN A 92 13.03 15.84 2.12
N VAL A 93 13.19 14.77 2.91
CA VAL A 93 12.74 14.78 4.31
C VAL A 93 13.91 15.22 5.20
N ALA A 94 13.79 16.42 5.79
CA ALA A 94 14.82 16.99 6.67
C ALA A 94 15.03 16.18 7.95
N ASP A 95 13.99 15.50 8.44
CA ASP A 95 14.06 14.64 9.62
C ASP A 95 14.21 13.16 9.24
N SER A 96 15.41 12.62 9.45
CA SER A 96 15.74 11.22 9.19
C SER A 96 14.97 10.21 10.07
N GLN A 97 14.35 10.66 11.16
CA GLN A 97 13.50 9.83 12.04
C GLN A 97 12.02 9.86 11.65
N SER A 98 11.63 10.71 10.70
CA SER A 98 10.25 10.78 10.22
C SER A 98 9.77 9.44 9.69
N ILE A 99 8.51 9.10 9.97
CA ILE A 99 7.85 7.89 9.44
C ILE A 99 7.85 7.83 7.91
N PHE A 100 7.98 8.98 7.23
CA PHE A 100 8.03 9.09 5.77
C PHE A 100 9.42 8.82 5.18
N TYR A 101 10.46 8.70 6.02
CA TYR A 101 11.82 8.44 5.58
C TYR A 101 12.43 7.19 6.21
N LYS A 102 12.24 7.01 7.53
CA LYS A 102 12.92 5.98 8.34
C LYS A 102 12.71 4.54 7.86
N HIS A 103 11.55 4.25 7.27
CA HIS A 103 11.20 2.92 6.74
C HIS A 103 10.94 2.97 5.22
N SER A 104 11.44 4.01 4.56
CA SER A 104 11.12 4.26 3.16
C SER A 104 12.11 3.62 2.19
N PHE A 105 11.68 3.49 0.94
CA PHE A 105 12.53 3.01 -0.14
C PHE A 105 13.78 3.88 -0.34
N TYR A 106 13.67 5.21 -0.17
CA TYR A 106 14.82 6.12 -0.26
C TYR A 106 15.92 5.78 0.75
N LYS A 107 15.53 5.53 2.00
CA LYS A 107 16.49 5.21 3.05
C LYS A 107 17.10 3.82 2.84
N ALA A 108 16.28 2.82 2.51
CA ALA A 108 16.78 1.48 2.22
C ALA A 108 17.78 1.45 1.06
N ASN A 109 17.54 2.23 0.00
CA ASN A 109 18.49 2.36 -1.11
C ASN A 109 19.77 3.11 -0.73
N THR A 110 19.66 4.12 0.14
CA THR A 110 20.84 4.83 0.67
C THR A 110 21.72 3.89 1.49
N GLU A 111 21.12 3.14 2.41
CA GLU A 111 21.82 2.16 3.26
C GLU A 111 22.42 1.03 2.43
N PHE A 112 21.70 0.56 1.40
CA PHE A 112 22.20 -0.47 0.48
C PHE A 112 23.45 -0.03 -0.28
N VAL A 113 23.48 1.20 -0.82
CA VAL A 113 24.69 1.71 -1.48
C VAL A 113 25.85 1.81 -0.50
N ILE A 114 25.62 2.36 0.70
CA ILE A 114 26.66 2.48 1.72
C ILE A 114 27.23 1.10 2.07
N GLU A 115 26.39 0.10 2.25
CA GLU A 115 26.82 -1.27 2.55
C GLU A 115 27.65 -1.88 1.41
N LYS A 116 27.23 -1.68 0.15
CA LYS A 116 27.92 -2.21 -1.03
C LYS A 116 29.22 -1.49 -1.36
N THR A 117 29.40 -0.25 -0.91
CA THR A 117 30.58 0.57 -1.24
C THR A 117 31.55 0.77 -0.08
N ARG A 118 31.17 0.45 1.17
CA ARG A 118 31.96 0.71 2.39
C ARG A 118 33.43 0.29 2.31
N ASP A 119 33.70 -0.90 1.81
CA ASP A 119 35.06 -1.47 1.73
C ASP A 119 35.53 -1.69 0.27
N ASN A 120 34.84 -1.04 -0.68
CA ASN A 120 35.09 -1.29 -2.09
C ASN A 120 36.21 -0.38 -2.63
N GLN A 121 37.33 -1.00 -3.03
CA GLN A 121 38.48 -0.27 -3.59
C GLN A 121 38.32 0.03 -5.10
N ASN A 122 37.30 -0.53 -5.76
CA ASN A 122 37.02 -0.25 -7.16
C ASN A 122 36.11 0.97 -7.30
N GLN A 123 36.72 2.12 -7.63
CA GLN A 123 36.00 3.38 -7.81
C GLN A 123 34.90 3.30 -8.88
N GLN A 124 35.11 2.54 -9.96
CA GLN A 124 34.11 2.38 -11.01
C GLN A 124 32.83 1.73 -10.48
N GLN A 125 32.96 0.73 -9.60
CA GLN A 125 31.82 0.06 -9.01
C GLN A 125 31.07 0.97 -8.03
N VAL A 126 31.80 1.80 -7.26
CA VAL A 126 31.20 2.82 -6.38
C VAL A 126 30.39 3.84 -7.19
N ASP A 127 30.92 4.29 -8.32
CA ASP A 127 30.26 5.25 -9.20
C ASP A 127 29.02 4.64 -9.88
N GLU A 128 29.07 3.37 -10.28
CA GLU A 128 27.93 2.62 -10.83
C GLU A 128 26.77 2.53 -9.84
N TYR A 129 27.02 2.11 -8.58
CA TYR A 129 25.97 2.01 -7.55
C TYR A 129 25.40 3.39 -7.17
N THR A 130 26.26 4.41 -7.10
CA THR A 130 25.82 5.78 -6.77
C THR A 130 24.96 6.37 -7.89
N THR A 131 25.35 6.16 -9.15
CA THR A 131 24.59 6.62 -10.33
C THR A 131 23.25 5.90 -10.44
N ALA A 132 23.23 4.58 -10.22
CA ALA A 132 22.00 3.79 -10.21
C ALA A 132 21.01 4.30 -9.15
N ARG A 133 21.49 4.55 -7.93
CA ARG A 133 20.67 5.15 -6.86
C ARG A 133 20.13 6.52 -7.27
N GLN A 134 20.96 7.41 -7.80
CA GLN A 134 20.52 8.75 -8.21
C GLN A 134 19.44 8.69 -9.31
N LYS A 135 19.57 7.75 -10.25
CA LYS A 135 18.57 7.50 -11.29
C LYS A 135 17.23 7.07 -10.67
N ILE A 136 17.24 6.09 -9.77
CA ILE A 136 16.05 5.62 -9.04
C ILE A 136 15.40 6.78 -8.27
N GLU A 137 16.19 7.55 -7.50
CA GLU A 137 15.67 8.69 -6.73
C GLU A 137 15.01 9.74 -7.62
N THR A 138 15.64 10.04 -8.76
CA THR A 138 15.11 10.99 -9.76
C THR A 138 13.81 10.49 -10.37
N ASP A 139 13.76 9.21 -10.76
CA ASP A 139 12.56 8.61 -11.34
C ASP A 139 11.42 8.57 -10.31
N LEU A 140 11.67 8.16 -9.07
CA LEU A 140 10.68 8.18 -7.99
C LEU A 140 10.16 9.60 -7.70
N ASN A 141 11.04 10.61 -7.68
CA ASN A 141 10.66 12.01 -7.47
C ASN A 141 9.72 12.52 -8.56
N ASN A 142 9.91 12.06 -9.79
CA ASN A 142 9.04 12.36 -10.94
C ASN A 142 7.76 11.50 -10.97
N GLY A 143 7.51 10.68 -9.94
CA GLY A 143 6.40 9.74 -9.89
C GLY A 143 6.56 8.55 -10.85
N LYS A 144 7.75 8.29 -11.37
CA LYS A 144 8.02 7.12 -12.21
C LYS A 144 8.45 5.93 -11.34
N ASP A 145 9.14 4.97 -11.97
CA ASP A 145 9.61 3.74 -11.33
C ASP A 145 8.42 2.90 -10.78
N VAL A 146 8.65 2.12 -9.73
CA VAL A 146 7.68 1.22 -9.10
C VAL A 146 6.67 1.93 -8.20
N ARG A 147 6.80 3.25 -7.96
CA ARG A 147 5.99 3.99 -6.98
C ARG A 147 4.49 3.81 -7.19
N TYR A 148 4.01 4.06 -8.41
CA TYR A 148 2.60 3.91 -8.72
C TYR A 148 2.18 2.45 -8.76
N SER A 149 2.98 1.57 -9.36
CA SER A 149 2.67 0.13 -9.43
C SER A 149 2.49 -0.50 -8.05
N TYR A 150 3.36 -0.15 -7.10
CA TYR A 150 3.27 -0.65 -5.73
C TYR A 150 2.06 -0.08 -4.98
N SER A 151 1.86 1.24 -5.06
CA SER A 151 0.75 1.92 -4.39
C SER A 151 -0.60 1.44 -4.92
N LEU A 152 -0.73 1.28 -6.24
CA LEU A 152 -1.92 0.75 -6.90
C LEU A 152 -2.17 -0.71 -6.54
N GLY A 153 -1.12 -1.54 -6.46
CA GLY A 153 -1.23 -2.91 -5.97
C GLY A 153 -1.81 -2.97 -4.56
N CYS A 154 -1.30 -2.15 -3.64
CA CYS A 154 -1.84 -2.06 -2.27
C CYS A 154 -3.30 -1.60 -2.25
N THR A 155 -3.66 -0.62 -3.08
CA THR A 155 -5.04 -0.14 -3.23
C THR A 155 -5.97 -1.23 -3.73
N VAL A 156 -5.58 -2.02 -4.74
CA VAL A 156 -6.41 -3.13 -5.23
C VAL A 156 -6.67 -4.14 -4.12
N TYR A 157 -5.65 -4.45 -3.31
CA TYR A 157 -5.83 -5.33 -2.15
C TYR A 157 -6.76 -4.74 -1.10
N SER A 158 -6.64 -3.44 -0.79
CA SER A 158 -7.50 -2.83 0.23
C SER A 158 -8.96 -2.80 -0.18
N LEU A 159 -9.25 -2.51 -1.46
CA LEU A 159 -10.59 -2.56 -2.02
C LEU A 159 -11.17 -3.99 -1.96
N LEU A 160 -10.36 -4.99 -2.33
CA LEU A 160 -10.75 -6.40 -2.27
C LEU A 160 -11.05 -6.84 -0.82
N PHE A 161 -10.17 -6.53 0.12
CA PHE A 161 -10.36 -6.89 1.52
C PHE A 161 -11.53 -6.14 2.16
N PHE A 162 -11.74 -4.87 1.83
CA PHE A 162 -12.89 -4.11 2.31
C PHE A 162 -14.19 -4.77 1.85
N TYR A 163 -14.24 -5.18 0.58
CA TYR A 163 -15.36 -5.94 0.05
C TYR A 163 -15.57 -7.28 0.77
N ILE A 164 -14.50 -8.05 1.01
CA ILE A 164 -14.58 -9.32 1.75
C ILE A 164 -15.09 -9.09 3.18
N PHE A 165 -14.52 -8.14 3.92
CA PHE A 165 -14.99 -7.79 5.26
C PHE A 165 -16.44 -7.30 5.27
N SER A 166 -16.85 -6.59 4.20
CA SER A 166 -18.24 -6.18 4.03
C SER A 166 -19.20 -7.38 3.97
N LEU A 167 -18.82 -8.45 3.27
CA LEU A 167 -19.59 -9.69 3.26
C LEU A 167 -19.64 -10.38 4.62
N LEU A 168 -18.54 -10.32 5.38
CA LEU A 168 -18.47 -10.91 6.72
C LEU A 168 -19.32 -10.13 7.73
N PHE A 169 -19.30 -8.80 7.70
CA PHE A 169 -19.93 -7.98 8.74
C PHE A 169 -21.40 -7.68 8.52
N LYS A 170 -21.88 -7.66 7.27
CA LYS A 170 -23.26 -7.25 6.98
C LYS A 170 -24.34 -8.04 7.70
N GLY A 171 -24.10 -9.34 7.95
CA GLY A 171 -25.04 -10.22 8.66
C GLY A 171 -25.22 -9.89 10.15
N PHE A 172 -24.31 -9.10 10.72
CA PHE A 172 -24.32 -8.70 12.13
C PHE A 172 -24.96 -7.32 12.37
N THR A 173 -25.51 -6.68 11.33
CA THR A 173 -26.07 -5.33 11.41
C THR A 173 -27.53 -5.31 11.01
N TYR A 174 -28.29 -4.35 11.55
CA TYR A 174 -29.72 -4.22 11.28
C TYR A 174 -29.99 -3.77 9.83
N GLN A 175 -29.32 -2.70 9.39
CA GLN A 175 -29.61 -2.05 8.10
C GLN A 175 -28.59 -2.40 7.00
N GLY A 176 -27.46 -3.02 7.35
CA GLY A 176 -26.37 -3.30 6.41
C GLY A 176 -26.52 -4.60 5.63
N ILE A 177 -27.53 -5.42 5.92
CA ILE A 177 -27.67 -6.79 5.38
C ILE A 177 -27.71 -6.86 3.85
N ALA A 178 -28.25 -5.82 3.20
CA ALA A 178 -28.36 -5.73 1.75
C ALA A 178 -27.14 -5.10 1.06
N ILE A 179 -26.14 -4.65 1.82
CA ILE A 179 -24.97 -3.91 1.34
C ILE A 179 -23.72 -4.79 1.50
N PRO A 180 -22.85 -4.94 0.48
CA PRO A 180 -22.90 -4.29 -0.83
C PRO A 180 -23.94 -4.86 -1.79
N HIS A 181 -24.39 -6.09 -1.55
CA HIS A 181 -25.44 -6.75 -2.32
C HIS A 181 -26.25 -7.71 -1.42
N PRO A 182 -27.48 -8.08 -1.81
CA PRO A 182 -28.43 -8.80 -0.93
C PRO A 182 -28.06 -10.25 -0.56
N TRP A 183 -27.08 -10.88 -1.20
CA TRP A 183 -26.63 -12.24 -0.86
C TRP A 183 -25.74 -12.30 0.39
N PRO A 184 -25.86 -13.27 1.33
CA PRO A 184 -26.71 -14.45 1.22
C PRO A 184 -28.15 -14.13 1.64
N HIS A 185 -29.10 -14.53 0.79
CA HIS A 185 -30.52 -14.51 1.14
C HIS A 185 -30.71 -15.28 2.44
N LYS A 186 -31.18 -14.61 3.50
CA LYS A 186 -31.86 -15.33 4.57
C LYS A 186 -33.14 -15.89 3.94
N SER A 187 -33.21 -17.21 3.74
CA SER A 187 -34.48 -17.87 3.48
C SER A 187 -35.40 -17.51 4.64
N LYS A 188 -36.53 -16.90 4.32
CA LYS A 188 -37.60 -16.68 5.31
C LYS A 188 -38.07 -18.01 5.88
#